data_AF-A0A0H4WY96-F1
#
_entry.id   AF-A0A0H4WY96-F1
#
_cell.length_a   1.000
_cell.length_b   1.000
_cell.length_c   1.000
_cell.angle_alpha   90.00
_cell.angle_beta   90.00
_cell.angle_gamma   90.00
#
_symmetry.space_group_name_H-M   'P 1'
#
loop_
_entity.id
_entity.type
_entity.pdbx_description
1 polymer ?
#
loop_
_entity_poly.entity_id
_entity_poly.type
_entity_poly.pdbx_seq_one_letter_code
_entity_poly.pdbx_strand_id
1 'polypeptide(L)'
;MTLADAETSAEALSMARQELEALTPMLDGLRRQAVFCLVDISVFVGSERQFTNGVELSPGDLAWFAERGLGFAVSAYPVSDEEEEEDA
;
A
#
# COMPACT_ATOMS: atom_id res chain seq x y z
N MET A 1 -3.19 8.44 17.34
CA MET A 1 -2.25 7.89 16.35
C MET A 1 -1.05 7.39 17.14
N THR A 2 -0.98 6.10 17.39
CA THR A 2 0.19 5.47 18.01
C THR A 2 1.24 5.30 16.93
N LEU A 3 2.50 5.60 17.24
CA LEU A 3 3.64 5.44 16.31
C LEU A 3 3.69 4.05 15.65
N ALA A 4 3.24 3.01 16.36
CA ALA A 4 3.18 1.64 15.87
C ALA A 4 2.28 1.42 14.63
N ASP A 5 1.20 2.19 14.46
CA ASP A 5 0.29 2.06 13.30
C ASP A 5 0.85 2.78 12.06
N ALA A 6 1.65 3.83 12.26
CA ALA A 6 2.30 4.56 11.18
C ALA A 6 3.52 3.79 10.64
N GLU A 7 4.30 3.17 11.54
CA GLU A 7 5.46 2.35 11.21
C GLU A 7 5.09 1.17 10.30
N THR A 8 3.94 0.53 10.53
CA THR A 8 3.44 -0.59 9.70
C THR A 8 3.11 -0.16 8.26
N SER A 9 2.60 1.06 8.06
CA SER A 9 2.25 1.56 6.72
C SER A 9 3.49 1.95 5.89
N ALA A 10 4.50 2.56 6.54
CA ALA A 10 5.74 2.96 5.88
C ALA A 10 6.61 1.75 5.50
N GLU A 11 6.67 0.72 6.35
CA GLU A 11 7.36 -0.53 6.03
C GLU A 11 6.71 -1.26 4.85
N ALA A 12 5.37 -1.38 4.85
CA ALA A 12 4.64 -1.99 3.75
C ALA A 12 4.89 -1.27 2.42
N LEU A 13 4.92 0.06 2.43
CA LEU A 13 5.24 0.86 1.25
C LEU A 13 6.68 0.63 0.77
N SER A 14 7.64 0.60 1.70
CA SER A 14 9.05 0.36 1.40
C SER A 14 9.25 -1.02 0.74
N MET A 15 8.60 -2.06 1.26
CA MET A 15 8.62 -3.40 0.68
C MET A 15 7.98 -3.42 -0.72
N ALA A 16 6.79 -2.84 -0.86
CA ALA A 16 6.11 -2.75 -2.16
C ALA A 16 6.98 -2.01 -3.19
N ARG A 17 7.66 -0.94 -2.79
CA ARG A 17 8.60 -0.22 -3.65
C ARG A 17 9.76 -1.10 -4.09
N GLN A 18 10.37 -1.86 -3.19
CA GLN A 18 11.48 -2.76 -3.52
C GLN A 18 11.05 -3.83 -4.53
N GLU A 19 9.85 -4.37 -4.40
CA GLU A 19 9.28 -5.32 -5.37
C GLU A 19 9.01 -4.65 -6.73
N LEU A 20 8.42 -3.45 -6.72
CA LEU A 20 8.15 -2.70 -7.96
C LEU A 20 9.43 -2.26 -8.68
N GLU A 21 10.52 -2.01 -7.94
CA GLU A 21 11.83 -1.73 -8.52
C GLU A 21 12.33 -2.90 -9.37
N ALA A 22 12.12 -4.14 -8.91
CA ALA A 22 12.44 -5.34 -9.70
C ALA A 22 11.58 -5.45 -10.99
N LEU A 23 10.39 -4.85 -10.99
CA LEU A 23 9.46 -4.82 -12.13
C LEU A 23 9.66 -3.62 -13.07
N THR A 24 10.62 -2.74 -12.79
CA THR A 24 10.86 -1.50 -13.56
C THR A 24 10.88 -1.71 -15.09
N PRO A 25 11.58 -2.71 -15.67
CA PRO A 25 11.61 -2.89 -17.11
C PRO A 25 10.23 -3.16 -17.73
N MET A 26 9.38 -3.90 -17.02
CA MET A 26 8.00 -4.18 -17.44
C MET A 26 7.14 -2.93 -17.33
N LEU A 27 7.23 -2.18 -16.22
CA LEU A 27 6.49 -0.94 -16.00
C LEU A 27 6.83 0.10 -17.08
N ASP A 28 8.10 0.22 -17.46
CA ASP A 28 8.53 1.07 -18.57
C ASP A 28 7.95 0.61 -19.92
N GLY A 29 7.85 -0.71 -20.13
CA GLY A 29 7.19 -1.29 -21.30
C GLY A 29 5.72 -0.89 -21.39
N LEU A 30 4.98 -1.04 -20.28
CA LEU A 30 3.56 -0.65 -20.17
C LEU A 30 3.38 0.85 -20.41
N ARG A 31 4.24 1.69 -19.80
CA ARG A 31 4.21 3.14 -19.98
C ARG A 31 4.39 3.55 -21.43
N ARG A 32 5.32 2.92 -22.17
CA ARG A 32 5.53 3.19 -23.61
C ARG A 32 4.32 2.82 -24.47
N GLN A 33 3.44 1.95 -23.98
CA GLN A 33 2.18 1.59 -24.62
C GLN A 33 0.99 2.43 -24.13
N ALA A 34 1.24 3.48 -23.34
CA ALA A 34 0.22 4.32 -22.71
C ALA A 34 -0.75 3.54 -21.81
N VAL A 35 -0.29 2.43 -21.22
CA VAL A 35 -1.07 1.67 -20.23
C VAL A 35 -0.99 2.37 -18.87
N PHE A 36 -2.16 2.63 -18.28
CA PHE A 36 -2.25 3.14 -16.91
C PHE A 36 -2.04 2.01 -15.91
N CYS A 37 -1.10 2.21 -14.98
CA CYS A 37 -0.81 1.27 -13.90
C CYS A 37 -1.20 1.90 -12.56
N LEU A 38 -1.90 1.15 -11.73
CA LEU A 38 -2.31 1.54 -10.39
C LEU A 38 -1.69 0.58 -9.38
N VAL A 39 -1.05 1.13 -8.35
CA VAL A 39 -0.60 0.36 -7.18
C VAL A 39 -1.61 0.60 -6.06
N ASP A 40 -2.28 -0.47 -5.62
CA ASP A 40 -3.23 -0.41 -4.52
C ASP A 40 -2.55 -0.88 -3.23
N ILE A 41 -2.44 0.02 -2.26
CA ILE A 41 -1.91 -0.28 -0.93
C ILE A 41 -3.09 -0.69 -0.06
N SER A 42 -3.22 -2.00 0.14
CA SER A 42 -4.27 -2.60 0.96
C SER A 42 -3.90 -2.52 2.44
N VAL A 43 -4.77 -1.91 3.24
CA VAL A 43 -4.63 -1.81 4.70
C VAL A 43 -5.72 -2.65 5.35
N PHE A 44 -5.34 -3.64 6.15
CA PHE A 44 -6.28 -4.47 6.89
C PHE A 44 -6.60 -3.82 8.23
N VAL A 45 -7.89 -3.57 8.49
CA VAL A 45 -8.35 -2.81 9.66
C VAL A 45 -9.30 -3.66 10.50
N GLY A 46 -9.00 -3.80 11.79
CA GLY A 46 -9.86 -4.49 12.76
C GLY A 46 -10.81 -3.56 13.50
N SER A 47 -10.74 -2.24 13.26
CA SER A 47 -11.63 -1.26 13.88
C SER A 47 -11.88 -0.03 13.00
N GLU A 48 -13.02 0.63 13.20
CA GLU A 48 -13.36 1.88 12.50
C GLU A 48 -12.30 2.98 12.71
N ARG A 49 -11.65 3.00 13.88
CA ARG A 49 -10.59 3.98 14.18
C ARG A 49 -9.39 3.80 13.26
N GLN A 50 -9.05 2.56 12.90
CA GLN A 50 -7.98 2.26 11.95
C GLN A 50 -8.37 2.66 10.52
N PHE A 51 -9.67 2.74 10.20
CA PHE A 51 -10.15 3.29 8.93
C PHE A 51 -9.81 4.79 8.76
N THR A 52 -9.71 5.51 9.89
CA THR A 52 -9.36 6.94 9.91
C THR A 52 -7.86 7.20 10.07
N ASN A 53 -7.05 6.16 10.28
CA ASN A 53 -5.60 6.31 10.29
C ASN A 53 -5.14 6.54 8.85
N GLY A 54 -4.50 7.68 8.59
CA GLY A 54 -3.95 7.99 7.28
C GLY A 54 -2.71 7.16 6.97
N VAL A 55 -2.53 6.79 5.70
CA VAL A 55 -1.25 6.30 5.19
C VAL A 55 -0.35 7.51 4.94
N GLU A 56 0.84 7.51 5.54
CA GLU A 56 1.83 8.56 5.32
C GLU A 56 2.76 8.14 4.19
N LEU A 57 2.76 8.93 3.10
CA LEU A 57 3.68 8.77 1.98
C LEU A 57 4.70 9.89 2.04
N SER A 58 6.00 9.55 1.99
CA SER A 58 7.01 10.58 1.91
C SER A 58 6.94 11.30 0.54
N PRO A 59 7.35 12.58 0.45
CA PRO A 59 7.47 13.25 -0.84
C PRO A 59 8.36 12.49 -1.84
N GLY A 60 9.34 11.73 -1.34
CA GLY A 60 10.23 10.90 -2.17
C GLY A 60 9.51 9.70 -2.79
N ASP A 61 8.55 9.10 -2.08
CA ASP A 61 7.76 7.99 -2.62
C ASP A 61 6.80 8.49 -3.70
N LEU A 62 6.13 9.62 -3.44
CA LEU A 62 5.26 10.27 -4.44
C LEU A 62 6.01 10.61 -5.73
N ALA A 63 7.23 11.16 -5.60
CA ALA A 63 8.09 11.46 -6.75
C ALA A 63 8.46 10.17 -7.51
N TRP A 64 8.83 9.10 -6.80
CA TRP A 64 9.22 7.83 -7.40
C TRP A 64 8.09 7.19 -8.24
N PHE A 65 6.84 7.22 -7.73
CA PHE A 65 5.66 6.74 -8.47
C PHE A 65 5.38 7.61 -9.70
N ALA A 66 5.40 8.93 -9.53
CA ALA A 66 5.11 9.89 -10.60
C ALA A 66 6.09 9.78 -11.78
N GLU A 67 7.39 9.66 -11.50
CA GLU A 67 8.44 9.47 -12.52
C GLU A 67 8.22 8.22 -13.38
N ARG A 68 7.58 7.19 -12.81
CA ARG A 68 7.26 5.93 -13.48
C ARG A 68 5.85 5.91 -14.09
N GLY A 69 5.09 6.99 -13.94
CA GLY A 69 3.72 7.09 -14.45
C GLY A 69 2.74 6.15 -13.73
N LEU A 70 3.00 5.86 -12.46
CA LEU A 70 2.17 4.98 -11.64
C LEU A 70 1.17 5.83 -10.85
N GLY A 71 -0.10 5.45 -10.91
CA GLY A 71 -1.09 5.90 -9.93
C GLY A 71 -0.95 5.10 -8.63
N PHE A 72 -1.43 5.68 -7.52
CA PHE A 72 -1.56 4.95 -6.26
C PHE A 72 -3.00 5.05 -5.74
N ALA A 73 -3.44 4.00 -5.06
CA ALA A 73 -4.67 3.96 -4.28
C ALA A 73 -4.35 3.42 -2.89
N VAL A 74 -5.18 3.79 -1.92
CA VAL A 74 -5.16 3.22 -0.58
C VAL A 74 -6.55 2.67 -0.32
N SER A 75 -6.62 1.37 -0.06
CA SER A 75 -7.87 0.65 0.18
C SER A 75 -7.84 0.04 1.57
N ALA A 76 -8.90 0.27 2.35
CA ALA A 76 -9.04 -0.31 3.69
C ALA A 76 -10.00 -1.50 3.65
N TYR A 77 -9.53 -2.65 4.14
CA TYR A 77 -10.29 -3.90 4.18
C TYR A 77 -10.56 -4.31 5.63
N PRO A 78 -11.82 -4.47 6.05
CA PRO A 78 -12.13 -4.96 7.38
C PRO A 78 -11.65 -6.40 7.53
N VAL A 79 -10.92 -6.70 8.61
CA VAL A 79 -10.69 -8.08 9.03
C VAL A 79 -11.78 -8.46 10.02
N SER A 80 -12.50 -9.56 9.75
CA SER A 80 -13.30 -10.19 10.80
C SER A 80 -12.34 -10.77 11.82
N ASP A 81 -12.60 -10.55 13.10
CA ASP A 81 -12.04 -11.44 14.13
C ASP A 81 -12.47 -12.85 13.71
N GLU A 82 -11.54 -13.69 13.28
CA GLU A 82 -11.78 -15.13 13.26
C GLU A 82 -12.04 -15.45 14.73
N GLU A 83 -13.31 -15.68 15.08
CA GLU A 83 -13.70 -16.18 16.40
C GLU A 83 -12.79 -17.39 16.66
N GLU A 84 -11.90 -17.25 17.65
CA GLU A 84 -11.18 -18.38 18.21
C GLU A 84 -12.25 -19.41 18.54
N GLU A 85 -12.38 -20.47 17.75
CA GLU A 85 -13.13 -21.65 18.13
C GLU A 85 -12.45 -22.18 19.40
N GLU A 86 -12.94 -21.71 20.57
CA GLU A 86 -12.71 -22.36 21.85
C GLU A 86 -13.27 -23.78 21.70
N ASP A 87 -12.37 -24.72 21.44
CA ASP A 87 -12.64 -26.15 21.55
C ASP A 87 -13.29 -26.45 22.91
N ALA A 88 -14.53 -26.94 22.83
CA ALA A 88 -15.43 -27.31 23.92
C ALA A 88 -14.95 -28.52 24.76
#